data_AF-A0A9X9FTL5-F1
#
_entry.id   AF-A0A9X9FTL5-F1
#
_cell.length_a   1.000
_cell.length_b   1.000
_cell.length_c   1.000
_cell.angle_alpha   90.00
_cell.angle_beta   90.00
_cell.angle_gamma   90.00
#
_symmetry.space_group_name_H-M   'P 1'
#
loop_
_entity.id
_entity.type
_entity.pdbx_description
1 polymer ?
#
loop_
_entity_poly.entity_id
_entity_poly.type
_entity_poly.pdbx_seq_one_letter_code
_entity_poly.pdbx_strand_id
1 'polypeptide(L)' 'MVAAGAGIAIIPHTAAQRLRKTLPIATVAISDAWAKRNLVIAVRSREELTAAAKSLVDHLASVDQSTERKPR' A
#
# COMPACT_ATOMS: atom_id res chain seq x y z
N MET A 1 -21.06 -2.12 6.80
CA MET A 1 -21.39 -0.70 6.57
C MET A 1 -21.34 -0.33 5.10
N VAL A 2 -20.17 -0.28 4.44
CA VAL A 2 -20.07 0.14 3.01
C VAL A 2 -20.86 -0.76 2.06
N ALA A 3 -20.62 -2.08 2.09
CA ALA A 3 -21.36 -3.04 1.25
C ALA A 3 -22.87 -3.12 1.57
N ALA A 4 -23.29 -2.62 2.73
CA ALA A 4 -24.68 -2.52 3.13
C ALA A 4 -25.30 -1.15 2.78
N GLY A 5 -24.60 -0.30 2.01
CA GLY A 5 -25.07 1.03 1.62
C GLY A 5 -25.10 2.07 2.75
N ALA A 6 -24.55 1.76 3.93
CA ALA A 6 -24.68 2.57 5.13
C ALA A 6 -23.45 3.46 5.42
N GLY A 7 -22.54 3.67 4.45
CA GLY A 7 -21.39 4.55 4.63
C GLY A 7 -20.29 4.45 3.58
N ILE A 8 -19.23 5.25 3.75
CA ILE A 8 -18.05 5.35 2.88
C ILE A 8 -16.80 5.02 3.70
N ALA A 9 -15.77 4.45 3.06
CA ALA A 9 -14.47 4.21 3.66
C ALA A 9 -13.34 4.71 2.75
N ILE A 10 -12.29 5.28 3.35
CA ILE A 10 -11.04 5.66 2.67
C ILE A 10 -10.00 4.59 3.03
N ILE A 11 -9.48 3.91 2.00
CA ILE A 11 -8.54 2.80 2.16
C ILE A 11 -7.48 2.82 1.04
N PRO A 12 -6.31 2.17 1.22
CA PRO A 12 -5.34 2.01 0.14
C PRO A 12 -5.95 1.28 -1.07
N HIS A 13 -5.53 1.67 -2.28
CA HIS A 13 -6.03 1.08 -3.53
C HIS A 13 -5.88 -0.45 -3.57
N THR A 14 -4.76 -0.99 -3.07
CA THR A 14 -4.51 -2.44 -3.03
C THR A 14 -5.50 -3.18 -2.13
N ALA A 15 -5.90 -2.59 -1.00
CA ALA A 15 -6.93 -3.15 -0.13
C ALA A 15 -8.30 -3.10 -0.81
N ALA A 16 -8.62 -1.98 -1.48
CA ALA A 16 -9.87 -1.82 -2.21
C ALA A 16 -10.02 -2.87 -3.33
N GLN A 17 -8.95 -3.11 -4.10
CA GLN A 17 -8.93 -4.15 -5.14
C GLN A 17 -9.16 -5.56 -4.59
N ARG A 18 -8.66 -5.86 -3.38
CA ARG A 18 -8.90 -7.15 -2.72
C ARG A 18 -10.36 -7.27 -2.28
N LEU A 19 -10.91 -6.24 -1.65
CA LEU A 19 -12.29 -6.26 -1.15
C LEU A 19 -13.34 -6.31 -2.26
N ARG A 20 -13.09 -5.64 -3.41
CA ARG A 20 -13.99 -5.70 -4.57
C ARG A 20 -14.18 -7.12 -5.13
N LYS A 21 -13.26 -8.05 -4.86
CA LYS A 21 -13.39 -9.46 -5.28
C LYS A 21 -14.44 -10.21 -4.49
N THR A 22 -14.74 -9.77 -3.26
CA THR A 22 -15.60 -10.49 -2.32
C THR A 22 -16.82 -9.69 -1.86
N LEU A 23 -16.80 -8.36 -2.04
CA LEU A 23 -17.86 -7.45 -1.61
C LEU A 23 -18.38 -6.61 -2.78
N PRO A 24 -19.69 -6.37 -2.87
CA PRO A 24 -20.30 -5.52 -3.89
C PRO A 24 -20.07 -4.03 -3.56
N ILE A 25 -18.86 -3.55 -3.77
CA ILE A 25 -18.48 -2.15 -3.52
C ILE A 25 -17.90 -1.49 -4.78
N ALA A 26 -18.20 -0.21 -4.93
CA ALA A 26 -17.55 0.66 -5.92
C ALA A 26 -16.32 1.34 -5.31
N THR A 27 -15.37 1.74 -6.16
CA THR A 27 -14.15 2.45 -5.76
C THR A 27 -13.98 3.71 -6.59
N VAL A 28 -13.68 4.82 -5.92
CA VAL A 28 -13.36 6.11 -6.53
C VAL A 28 -11.94 6.49 -6.11
N ALA A 29 -11.14 6.99 -7.05
CA ALA A 29 -9.79 7.48 -6.75
C ALA A 29 -9.86 8.87 -6.12
N ILE A 30 -9.01 9.11 -5.12
CA ILE A 30 -8.84 10.42 -4.48
C ILE A 30 -7.58 11.05 -5.08
N SER A 31 -7.73 12.21 -5.71
CA SER A 31 -6.65 12.86 -6.49
C SER A 31 -5.78 13.80 -5.65
N ASP A 32 -6.20 14.11 -4.44
CA ASP A 32 -5.48 15.00 -3.54
C ASP A 32 -4.12 14.43 -3.11
N ALA A 33 -3.14 15.32 -2.91
CA ALA A 33 -1.78 14.92 -2.54
C ALA A 33 -1.72 14.09 -1.23
N TRP A 34 -2.62 14.35 -0.30
CA TRP A 34 -2.70 13.62 0.98
C TRP A 34 -3.08 12.15 0.80
N ALA A 35 -3.70 11.77 -0.32
CA ALA A 35 -4.12 10.40 -0.60
C ALA A 35 -2.96 9.50 -1.07
N LYS A 36 -1.82 10.10 -1.45
CA LYS A 36 -0.61 9.33 -1.80
C LYS A 36 0.06 8.83 -0.53
N ARG A 37 0.09 7.51 -0.36
CA ARG A 37 0.73 6.86 0.78
C ARG A 37 2.18 6.49 0.47
N ASN A 38 3.10 7.03 1.24
CA ASN A 38 4.52 6.66 1.18
C ASN A 38 4.82 5.62 2.26
N LEU A 39 5.15 4.38 1.86
CA LEU A 39 5.59 3.34 2.79
C LEU A 39 7.10 3.40 2.94
N VAL A 40 7.57 3.31 4.18
CA VAL A 40 9.01 3.36 4.49
C VAL A 40 9.38 2.19 5.37
N ILE A 41 10.60 1.68 5.18
CA ILE A 41 11.21 0.68 6.05
C ILE A 41 12.16 1.44 6.98
N ALA A 42 11.84 1.47 8.27
CA ALA A 42 12.65 2.15 9.28
C ALA A 42 13.48 1.15 10.08
N VAL A 43 14.80 1.36 10.12
CA VAL A 43 15.74 0.61 10.94
C VAL A 43 16.67 1.59 11.65
N ARG A 44 17.12 1.26 12.87
CA ARG A 44 18.02 2.13 13.65
C ARG A 44 19.35 2.35 12.92
N SER A 45 19.98 1.25 12.52
CA SER A 45 21.20 1.23 11.70
C SER A 45 21.14 -0.02 10.83
N ARG A 46 21.44 0.13 9.54
CA ARG A 46 21.44 -1.00 8.61
C ARG A 46 22.60 -1.95 8.88
N GLU A 47 23.67 -1.45 9.48
CA GLU A 47 24.87 -2.22 9.83
C GLU A 47 24.61 -3.15 11.02
N GLU A 48 23.85 -2.66 12.01
CA GLU A 48 23.43 -3.38 13.22
C GLU A 48 22.41 -4.50 12.96
N LEU A 49 21.83 -4.55 11.76
CA LEU A 49 20.89 -5.61 11.40
C LEU A 49 21.59 -6.98 11.29
N THR A 50 20.92 -8.01 11.81
CA THR A 50 21.29 -9.40 11.55
C THR A 50 21.22 -9.71 10.05
N ALA A 51 21.94 -10.73 9.58
CA ALA A 51 21.92 -11.13 8.17
C ALA A 51 20.51 -11.45 7.66
N ALA A 52 19.69 -12.12 8.49
CA ALA A 52 18.29 -12.40 8.16
C ALA A 52 17.44 -11.12 8.03
N ALA A 53 17.65 -10.14 8.90
CA ALA A 53 16.93 -8.87 8.84
C ALA A 53 17.36 -8.01 7.64
N LYS A 54 18.66 -8.00 7.28
CA LYS A 54 19.15 -7.36 6.04
C LYS A 54 18.47 -7.95 4.81
N SER A 55 18.45 -9.29 4.71
CA SER A 55 17.78 -10.00 3.62
C SER A 55 16.29 -9.64 3.50
N LEU A 56 15.59 -9.53 4.63
CA LEU A 56 14.18 -9.10 4.63
C LEU A 56 14.02 -7.66 4.15
N VAL A 57 14.84 -6.73 4.62
CA VAL A 57 14.81 -5.32 4.19
C VAL A 57 15.05 -5.22 2.68
N ASP A 58 16.06 -5.93 2.18
CA ASP A 58 16.40 -5.94 0.75
C ASP A 58 15.26 -6.53 -0.10
N HIS A 59 14.65 -7.62 0.39
CA HIS A 59 13.48 -8.22 -0.27
C HIS A 59 12.30 -7.24 -0.31
N LEU A 60 11.94 -6.62 0.81
CA LEU A 60 10.80 -5.71 0.88
C LEU A 60 11.04 -4.41 0.09
N ALA A 61 12.28 -3.91 0.05
CA ALA A 61 12.66 -2.75 -0.76
C ALA A 61 12.61 -3.05 -2.27
N SER A 62 12.83 -4.30 -2.68
CA SER A 62 12.71 -4.74 -4.09
C SER A 62 11.25 -4.75 -4.59
N VAL A 63 10.28 -5.00 -3.69
CA VAL A 63 8.85 -5.13 -4.04
C VAL A 63 8.23 -3.81 -4.55
N ASP A 64 8.83 -2.65 -4.25
CA ASP A 64 8.26 -1.35 -4.59
C ASP A 64 8.60 -0.85 -6.01
N GLN A 65 9.43 -1.57 -6.78
CA GLN A 65 9.77 -1.16 -8.16
C GLN A 65 8.63 -1.34 -9.17
N SER A 66 7.51 -1.95 -8.78
CA SER A 66 6.33 -2.17 -9.65
C SER A 66 5.34 -1.00 -9.71
N THR A 67 5.55 0.05 -8.90
CA THR A 67 4.59 1.19 -8.77
C THR A 67 5.10 2.49 -9.38
N GLU A 68 6.28 2.52 -10.01
CA GLU A 68 6.75 3.70 -10.76
C GLU A 68 6.31 3.63 -12.23
N ARG A 69 5.01 3.44 -12.47
CA ARG A 69 4.44 3.69 -13.80
C ARG A 69 4.25 5.19 -13.97
N LYS A 70 5.29 5.82 -14.52
CA LYS A 70 5.35 7.20 -15.02
C LYS A 70 3.98 7.63 -15.60
N PRO A 71 3.33 8.68 -15.07
CA PRO A 71 2.16 9.24 -15.74
C PRO A 71 2.63 9.89 -17.05
N ARG A 72 1.94 9.54 -18.15
CA ARG A 72 2.00 10.28 -19.42
C ARG A 72 1.32 11.63 -19.26
#